data_AF-A0A7W0X3W2-F1
#
_entry.id   AF-A0A7W0X3W2-F1
#
_cell.length_a   1.000
_cell.length_b   1.000
_cell.length_c   1.000
_cell.angle_alpha   90.00
_cell.angle_beta   90.00
_cell.angle_gamma   90.00
#
_symmetry.space_group_name_H-M   'P 1'
#
loop_
_entity.id
_entity.type
_entity.pdbx_description
1 polymer ?
#
loop_
_entity_poly.entity_id
_entity_poly.type
_entity_poly.pdbx_seq_one_letter_code
_entity_poly.pdbx_strand_id
1 'polypeptide(L)'
;MKTSVLSAFVFAVMVSGCATNTGQLPISRVWPTGFNPLVAPEPVPNFPNVHIINGRIVVDQEPIYIKQVEGVNVIVWALNTNGPYFFPAKRGIDFDSPKPKHLDCDVVSRDPKKFLCTYEKSDKRKYAYKITVTDGTKEVESDPTVMND
;
A
#
# COMPACT_ATOMS: atom_id res chain seq x y z
N MET A 1 -27.28 3.30 -63.10
CA MET A 1 -26.90 4.37 -62.15
C MET A 1 -27.01 3.84 -60.73
N LYS A 2 -25.93 3.99 -59.96
CA LYS A 2 -25.80 3.94 -58.49
C LYS A 2 -25.95 2.59 -57.75
N THR A 3 -24.77 2.03 -57.52
CA THR A 3 -24.29 1.33 -56.31
C THR A 3 -24.88 1.84 -54.99
N SER A 4 -25.07 0.94 -54.02
CA SER A 4 -24.59 1.17 -52.63
C SER A 4 -24.56 -0.13 -51.84
N VAL A 5 -23.33 -0.53 -51.51
CA VAL A 5 -22.94 -1.52 -50.51
C VAL A 5 -23.06 -0.83 -49.15
N LEU A 6 -23.78 -1.42 -48.20
CA LEU A 6 -23.74 -1.00 -46.80
C LEU A 6 -23.06 -2.10 -45.97
N SER A 7 -21.74 -1.93 -45.84
CA SER A 7 -20.96 -2.50 -44.74
C SER A 7 -21.35 -1.77 -43.45
N ALA A 8 -21.71 -2.52 -42.42
CA ALA A 8 -21.73 -2.02 -41.06
C ALA A 8 -20.72 -2.85 -40.24
N PHE A 9 -19.68 -2.16 -39.80
CA PHE A 9 -18.58 -2.67 -39.00
C PHE A 9 -19.08 -3.16 -37.64
N VAL A 10 -18.78 -4.41 -37.31
CA VAL A 10 -18.91 -4.93 -35.95
C VAL A 10 -17.67 -4.50 -35.17
N PHE A 11 -17.82 -3.53 -34.27
CA PHE A 11 -16.79 -3.23 -33.26
C PHE A 11 -16.90 -4.25 -32.13
N ALA A 12 -16.05 -5.29 -32.18
CA ALA A 12 -15.82 -6.16 -31.04
C ALA A 12 -14.87 -5.45 -30.06
N VAL A 13 -15.44 -4.83 -29.01
CA VAL A 13 -14.66 -4.33 -27.88
C VAL A 13 -14.29 -5.54 -27.01
N MET A 14 -13.11 -6.12 -27.23
CA MET A 14 -12.54 -7.08 -26.28
C MET A 14 -12.05 -6.32 -25.05
N VAL A 15 -12.92 -6.22 -24.03
CA VAL A 15 -12.49 -5.85 -22.68
C VAL A 15 -11.75 -7.06 -22.11
N SER A 16 -10.44 -7.14 -22.38
CA SER A 16 -9.54 -8.06 -21.69
C SER A 16 -9.38 -7.53 -20.25
N GLY A 17 -10.32 -7.90 -19.40
CA GLY A 17 -10.20 -7.71 -17.96
C GLY A 17 -9.21 -8.74 -17.42
N CYS A 18 -7.95 -8.33 -17.27
CA CYS A 18 -7.03 -9.01 -16.36
C CYS A 18 -7.56 -8.84 -14.93
N ALA A 19 -8.50 -9.70 -14.54
CA ALA A 19 -8.81 -9.92 -13.14
C ALA A 19 -7.64 -10.72 -12.56
N THR A 20 -6.60 -10.02 -12.11
CA THR A 20 -5.62 -10.61 -11.20
C THR A 20 -6.38 -11.05 -9.96
N ASN A 21 -6.56 -12.37 -9.83
CA ASN A 21 -6.96 -13.00 -8.59
C ASN A 21 -5.94 -12.61 -7.51
N THR A 22 -6.19 -11.50 -6.83
CA THR A 22 -5.58 -11.20 -5.54
C THR A 22 -6.15 -12.22 -4.57
N GLY A 23 -5.54 -13.41 -4.55
CA GLY A 23 -5.73 -14.38 -3.48
C GLY A 23 -5.68 -13.61 -2.18
N GLN A 24 -6.73 -13.78 -1.38
CA GLN A 24 -7.02 -13.02 -0.18
C GLN A 24 -5.76 -12.90 0.69
N LEU A 25 -5.08 -11.76 0.57
CA LEU A 25 -3.82 -11.54 1.24
C LEU A 25 -4.07 -11.64 2.76
N PRO A 26 -3.13 -12.16 3.56
CA PRO A 26 -3.28 -12.30 5.01
C PRO A 26 -3.65 -10.99 5.72
N ILE A 27 -3.50 -9.85 5.03
CA ILE A 27 -3.99 -8.52 5.36
C ILE A 27 -5.43 -8.52 5.87
N SER A 28 -6.37 -9.24 5.25
CA SER A 28 -7.77 -9.24 5.70
C SER A 28 -7.95 -9.88 7.08
N ARG A 29 -6.99 -10.72 7.50
CA ARG A 29 -7.00 -11.41 8.80
C ARG A 29 -6.34 -10.58 9.90
N VAL A 30 -5.28 -9.83 9.57
CA VAL A 30 -4.56 -8.99 10.54
C VAL A 30 -5.26 -7.63 10.69
N TRP A 31 -5.64 -6.98 9.58
CA TRP A 31 -6.28 -5.66 9.57
C TRP A 31 -7.42 -5.57 8.53
N PRO A 32 -8.67 -5.86 8.91
CA PRO A 32 -9.78 -5.78 7.97
C PRO A 32 -10.06 -4.34 7.50
N THR A 33 -9.87 -3.33 8.37
CA THR A 33 -10.21 -1.92 8.10
C THR A 33 -9.15 -0.90 8.58
N GLY A 34 -7.92 -1.35 8.83
CA GLY A 34 -6.87 -0.64 9.59
C GLY A 34 -6.67 -1.26 10.99
N PHE A 35 -5.96 -0.57 11.89
CA PHE A 35 -5.72 -1.07 13.25
C PHE A 35 -6.57 -0.38 14.32
N ASN A 36 -6.91 -1.13 15.37
CA ASN A 36 -7.57 -0.60 16.56
C ASN A 36 -6.58 -0.58 17.73
N PRO A 37 -6.20 0.59 18.27
CA PRO A 37 -5.21 0.69 19.35
C PRO A 37 -5.66 0.01 20.66
N LEU A 38 -6.96 -0.18 20.87
CA LEU A 38 -7.49 -0.82 22.08
C LEU A 38 -7.36 -2.35 22.07
N VAL A 39 -7.10 -2.92 20.89
CA VAL A 39 -7.00 -4.37 20.67
C VAL A 39 -5.75 -4.68 19.86
N ALA A 40 -4.79 -3.75 19.82
CA ALA A 40 -3.60 -3.89 19.00
C ALA A 40 -2.82 -5.13 19.46
N PRO A 41 -2.63 -6.13 18.60
CA PRO A 41 -1.78 -7.26 18.91
C PRO A 41 -0.33 -6.80 18.99
N GLU A 42 0.53 -7.67 19.48
CA GLU A 42 1.98 -7.50 19.37
C GLU A 42 2.38 -7.14 17.92
N PRO A 43 3.45 -6.35 17.74
CA PRO A 43 4.02 -6.05 16.43
C PRO A 43 4.09 -7.29 15.51
N VAL A 44 3.30 -7.29 14.45
CA VAL A 44 3.34 -8.35 13.44
C VAL A 44 4.29 -7.93 12.31
N PRO A 45 5.30 -8.75 11.96
CA PRO A 45 6.18 -8.47 10.84
C PRO A 45 5.40 -8.18 9.56
N ASN A 46 5.84 -7.19 8.80
CA ASN A 46 5.20 -6.72 7.56
C ASN A 46 3.84 -6.00 7.75
N PHE A 47 3.39 -5.76 9.00
CA PHE A 47 2.15 -5.02 9.27
C PHE A 47 2.36 -3.87 10.28
N PRO A 48 3.22 -2.87 9.96
CA PRO A 48 3.47 -1.73 10.84
C PRO A 48 2.21 -0.88 11.06
N ASN A 49 2.00 -0.41 12.29
CA ASN A 49 0.96 0.55 12.62
C ASN A 49 1.51 1.98 12.60
N VAL A 50 0.76 2.87 11.98
CA VAL A 50 1.10 4.28 11.82
C VAL A 50 0.24 5.11 12.76
N HIS A 51 0.89 5.78 13.70
CA HIS A 51 0.25 6.65 14.68
C HIS A 51 0.51 8.11 14.32
N ILE A 52 -0.49 8.97 14.53
CA ILE A 52 -0.32 10.42 14.48
C ILE A 52 -0.45 10.93 15.91
N ILE A 53 0.65 11.37 16.49
CA ILE A 53 0.75 11.84 17.87
C ILE A 53 1.30 13.25 17.85
N ASN A 54 0.55 14.22 18.36
CA ASN A 54 0.93 15.63 18.39
C ASN A 54 1.37 16.18 17.02
N GLY A 55 0.67 15.77 15.96
CA GLY A 55 0.95 16.19 14.58
C GLY A 55 2.22 15.58 13.96
N ARG A 56 2.77 14.52 14.57
CA ARG A 56 3.92 13.78 14.06
C ARG A 56 3.55 12.33 13.79
N ILE A 57 4.16 11.75 12.77
CA ILE A 57 4.01 10.33 12.45
C ILE A 57 4.97 9.53 13.33
N VAL A 58 4.46 8.48 13.95
CA VAL A 58 5.23 7.50 14.73
C VAL A 58 4.83 6.11 14.26
N VAL A 59 5.81 5.26 13.95
CA VAL A 59 5.57 3.88 13.57
C VAL A 59 5.94 2.98 14.76
N ASP A 60 5.04 2.08 15.15
CA ASP A 60 5.21 1.25 16.35
C ASP A 60 6.30 0.17 16.24
N GLN A 61 6.78 -0.12 15.02
CA GLN A 61 7.79 -1.15 14.76
C GLN A 61 9.13 -0.61 14.29
N GLU A 62 9.59 0.56 14.72
CA GLU A 62 10.91 1.06 14.28
C GLU A 62 12.08 0.48 15.11
N PRO A 63 13.12 -0.09 14.46
CA PRO A 63 13.28 -0.28 13.02
C PRO A 63 12.45 -1.46 12.48
N ILE A 64 11.82 -1.27 11.32
CA ILE A 64 10.94 -2.30 10.73
C ILE A 64 11.79 -3.47 10.24
N TYR A 65 11.41 -4.68 10.63
CA TYR A 65 12.00 -5.93 10.14
C TYR A 65 11.00 -6.67 9.28
N ILE A 66 11.32 -6.83 7.99
CA ILE A 66 10.48 -7.56 7.06
C ILE A 66 10.83 -9.04 7.10
N LYS A 67 9.81 -9.89 7.24
CA LYS A 67 9.94 -11.30 6.95
C LYS A 67 9.85 -11.51 5.44
N GLN A 68 11.00 -11.74 4.82
CA GLN A 68 11.04 -12.04 3.39
C GLN A 68 10.54 -13.44 3.04
N VAL A 69 9.94 -13.54 1.86
CA VAL A 69 9.60 -14.80 1.19
C VAL A 69 10.22 -14.82 -0.21
N GLU A 70 10.39 -16.01 -0.79
CA GLU A 70 10.77 -16.13 -2.20
C GLU A 70 9.67 -15.55 -3.10
N GLY A 71 10.06 -14.78 -4.11
CA GLY A 71 9.13 -14.10 -5.02
C GLY A 71 8.73 -12.70 -4.53
N VAL A 72 7.42 -12.48 -4.41
CA VAL A 72 6.83 -11.16 -4.10
C VAL A 72 6.64 -10.99 -2.59
N ASN A 73 7.31 -10.00 -2.03
CA ASN A 73 7.12 -9.56 -0.65
C ASN A 73 5.98 -8.55 -0.58
N VAL A 74 5.29 -8.55 0.56
CA VAL A 74 4.16 -7.64 0.83
C VAL A 74 4.36 -7.04 2.22
N ILE A 75 4.19 -5.74 2.31
CA ILE A 75 4.11 -4.98 3.56
C ILE A 75 2.86 -4.10 3.51
N VAL A 76 2.18 -4.01 4.65
CA VAL A 76 0.97 -3.22 4.79
C VAL A 76 1.05 -2.30 6.00
N TRP A 77 0.99 -1.01 5.75
CA TRP A 77 0.90 0.00 6.79
C TRP A 77 -0.57 0.24 7.12
N ALA A 78 -0.87 0.28 8.41
CA ALA A 78 -2.23 0.50 8.89
C ALA A 78 -2.31 1.79 9.73
N LEU A 79 -3.33 2.60 9.47
CA LEU A 79 -3.72 3.72 10.32
C LEU A 79 -4.78 3.28 11.32
N ASN A 80 -4.93 4.09 12.38
CA ASN A 80 -6.02 3.92 13.33
C ASN A 80 -7.37 4.04 12.61
N THR A 81 -8.21 3.00 12.72
CA THR A 81 -9.53 2.94 12.09
C THR A 81 -10.44 4.09 12.53
N ASN A 82 -10.31 4.52 13.78
CA ASN A 82 -11.12 5.58 14.38
C ASN A 82 -10.51 6.98 14.23
N GLY A 83 -9.29 7.10 13.68
CA GLY A 83 -8.62 8.38 13.47
C GLY A 83 -9.16 9.16 12.26
N PRO A 84 -8.87 10.46 12.13
CA PRO A 84 -9.29 11.25 10.97
C PRO A 84 -8.40 11.03 9.73
N TYR A 85 -7.18 10.54 9.92
CA TYR A 85 -6.16 10.45 8.87
C TYR A 85 -6.35 9.26 7.94
N PHE A 86 -5.95 9.41 6.68
CA PHE A 86 -5.89 8.36 5.67
C PHE A 86 -4.66 8.53 4.78
N PHE A 87 -4.27 7.48 4.06
CA PHE A 87 -3.16 7.53 3.12
C PHE A 87 -3.61 8.17 1.79
N PRO A 88 -2.84 9.14 1.25
CA PRO A 88 -3.14 9.74 -0.05
C PRO A 88 -2.66 8.84 -1.21
N ALA A 89 -3.53 7.96 -1.73
CA ALA A 89 -3.29 7.08 -2.90
C ALA A 89 -1.82 6.68 -3.09
N LYS A 90 -1.28 6.64 -4.31
CA LYS A 90 0.10 6.21 -4.64
C LYS A 90 1.25 6.95 -3.94
N ARG A 91 0.98 7.85 -3.00
CA ARG A 91 1.96 8.67 -2.26
C ARG A 91 1.96 8.43 -0.75
N GLY A 92 1.19 7.46 -0.25
CA GLY A 92 1.11 7.20 1.20
C GLY A 92 2.44 6.76 1.80
N ILE A 93 3.21 5.95 1.07
CA ILE A 93 4.56 5.54 1.43
C ILE A 93 5.45 5.73 0.20
N ASP A 94 6.56 6.44 0.36
CA ASP A 94 7.59 6.54 -0.67
C ASP A 94 8.90 5.95 -0.16
N PHE A 95 9.56 5.17 -1.01
CA PHE A 95 10.88 4.62 -0.75
C PHE A 95 11.93 5.49 -1.44
N ASP A 96 12.97 5.88 -0.71
CA ASP A 96 14.11 6.63 -1.23
C ASP A 96 15.06 5.74 -2.04
N SER A 97 15.99 6.36 -2.77
CA SER A 97 16.96 5.64 -3.60
C SER A 97 18.07 4.99 -2.75
N PRO A 98 18.39 3.70 -2.95
CA PRO A 98 17.83 2.79 -3.96
C PRO A 98 16.46 2.24 -3.54
N LYS A 99 15.48 2.22 -4.48
CA LYS A 99 14.16 1.61 -4.23
C LYS A 99 14.21 0.08 -4.35
N PRO A 100 13.32 -0.66 -3.67
CA PRO A 100 13.09 -2.07 -3.93
C PRO A 100 12.78 -2.34 -5.42
N LYS A 101 13.20 -3.51 -5.92
CA LYS A 101 12.91 -3.92 -7.30
C LYS A 101 11.43 -4.23 -7.46
N HIS A 102 10.85 -3.81 -8.60
CA HIS A 102 9.43 -3.94 -8.91
C HIS A 102 8.52 -3.46 -7.77
N LEU A 103 8.91 -2.37 -7.12
CA LEU A 103 8.09 -1.73 -6.09
C LEU A 103 6.79 -1.22 -6.70
N ASP A 104 5.67 -1.71 -6.17
CA ASP A 104 4.34 -1.19 -6.45
C ASP A 104 3.61 -0.90 -5.14
N CYS A 105 3.08 0.31 -5.01
CA CYS A 105 2.55 0.86 -3.78
C CYS A 105 1.24 1.59 -4.04
N ASP A 106 0.17 1.20 -3.35
CA ASP A 106 -1.11 1.91 -3.43
C ASP A 106 -1.95 1.73 -2.17
N VAL A 107 -2.97 2.58 -2.04
CA VAL A 107 -4.03 2.37 -1.06
C VAL A 107 -4.80 1.12 -1.43
N VAL A 108 -5.21 0.36 -0.42
CA VAL A 108 -6.15 -0.74 -0.65
C VAL A 108 -7.47 -0.09 -1.09
N SER A 109 -7.93 -0.35 -2.32
CA SER A 109 -8.92 0.47 -3.07
C SER A 109 -10.31 0.67 -2.41
N ARG A 110 -10.55 0.12 -1.22
CA ARG A 110 -11.77 0.31 -0.41
C ARG A 110 -11.49 0.65 1.05
N ASP A 111 -10.23 0.86 1.39
CA ASP A 111 -9.77 1.08 2.75
C ASP A 111 -8.53 1.98 2.75
N PRO A 112 -8.70 3.31 2.70
CA PRO A 112 -7.58 4.25 2.67
C PRO A 112 -6.86 4.33 4.03
N LYS A 113 -7.27 3.53 5.03
CA LYS A 113 -6.52 3.30 6.26
C LYS A 113 -5.41 2.28 6.09
N LYS A 114 -5.35 1.61 4.93
CA LYS A 114 -4.29 0.64 4.61
C LYS A 114 -3.56 1.05 3.36
N PHE A 115 -2.24 1.00 3.48
CA PHE A 115 -1.34 1.17 2.37
C PHE A 115 -0.62 -0.14 2.12
N LEU A 116 -0.57 -0.60 0.88
CA LEU A 116 0.05 -1.86 0.52
C LEU A 116 1.19 -1.58 -0.44
N CYS A 117 2.36 -2.12 -0.14
CA CYS A 117 3.46 -2.18 -1.10
C CYS A 117 3.86 -3.63 -1.35
N THR A 118 4.11 -3.93 -2.62
CA THR A 118 4.71 -5.18 -3.07
C THR A 118 6.06 -4.91 -3.71
N TYR A 119 7.00 -5.84 -3.57
CA TYR A 119 8.32 -5.75 -4.20
C TYR A 119 8.99 -7.12 -4.27
N GLU A 120 10.00 -7.24 -5.11
CA GLU A 120 10.83 -8.45 -5.17
C GLU A 120 11.79 -8.55 -3.99
N LYS A 121 12.00 -9.78 -3.53
CA LYS A 121 13.02 -10.12 -2.53
C LYS A 121 14.38 -9.47 -2.85
N SER A 122 14.98 -8.88 -1.83
CA SER A 122 16.34 -8.36 -1.90
C SER A 122 17.34 -9.22 -1.13
N ASP A 123 18.63 -9.07 -1.40
CA ASP A 123 19.70 -9.70 -0.61
C ASP A 123 19.95 -8.93 0.71
N LYS A 124 18.91 -8.79 1.53
CA LYS A 124 18.90 -8.12 2.84
C LYS A 124 19.40 -6.67 2.82
N ARG A 125 18.62 -5.79 2.19
CA ARG A 125 18.96 -4.37 2.03
C ARG A 125 18.31 -3.49 3.10
N LYS A 126 18.85 -2.28 3.26
CA LYS A 126 18.20 -1.21 4.01
C LYS A 126 17.57 -0.24 3.04
N TYR A 127 16.32 0.11 3.29
CA TYR A 127 15.59 1.09 2.50
C TYR A 127 15.18 2.26 3.39
N ALA A 128 15.47 3.48 2.96
CA ALA A 128 14.87 4.66 3.56
C ALA A 128 13.45 4.83 2.98
N TYR A 129 12.50 5.20 3.83
CA TYR A 129 11.13 5.48 3.43
C TYR A 129 10.58 6.70 4.15
N LYS A 130 9.56 7.30 3.56
CA LYS A 130 8.75 8.37 4.13
C LYS A 130 7.29 7.96 4.15
N ILE A 131 6.57 8.47 5.14
CA ILE A 131 5.12 8.29 5.26
C ILE A 131 4.45 9.64 5.08
N THR A 132 3.41 9.67 4.26
CA THR A 132 2.50 10.81 4.13
C THR A 132 1.09 10.36 4.48
N VAL A 133 0.42 11.14 5.33
CA VAL A 133 -1.00 10.96 5.68
C VAL A 133 -1.74 12.29 5.58
N THR A 134 -3.05 12.25 5.41
CA THR A 134 -3.88 13.45 5.31
C THR A 134 -5.20 13.27 6.02
N ASP A 135 -5.75 14.35 6.56
CA ASP A 135 -7.13 14.41 7.08
C ASP A 135 -8.13 14.98 6.05
N GLY A 136 -7.67 15.21 4.82
CA GLY A 136 -8.42 15.85 3.73
C GLY A 136 -8.22 17.38 3.67
N THR A 137 -7.62 17.99 4.69
CA THR A 137 -7.32 19.43 4.75
C THR A 137 -5.82 19.70 4.78
N LYS A 138 -5.05 18.84 5.46
CA LYS A 138 -3.62 18.99 5.65
C LYS A 138 -2.91 17.65 5.55
N GLU A 139 -1.77 17.66 4.86
CA GLU A 139 -0.84 16.53 4.86
C GLU A 139 0.13 16.63 6.06
N VAL A 140 0.45 15.47 6.63
CA VAL A 140 1.53 15.27 7.59
C VAL A 140 2.52 14.31 6.94
N GLU A 141 3.79 14.68 6.93
CA GLU A 141 4.89 13.88 6.40
C GLU A 141 5.84 13.49 7.55
N SER A 142 6.38 12.27 7.53
CA SER A 142 7.42 11.84 8.45
C SER A 142 8.80 12.30 7.97
N ASP A 143 9.76 12.36 8.89
CA ASP A 143 11.17 12.31 8.49
C ASP A 143 11.46 10.96 7.80
N PRO A 144 12.49 10.87 6.94
CA PRO A 144 12.94 9.59 6.40
C PRO A 144 13.37 8.63 7.52
N THR A 145 12.83 7.41 7.51
CA THR A 145 13.23 6.33 8.43
C THR A 145 13.75 5.12 7.66
N VAL A 146 14.55 4.28 8.32
CA VAL A 146 15.17 3.09 7.73
C VAL A 146 14.38 1.82 8.06
N MET A 147 13.99 1.09 7.02
CA MET A 147 13.49 -0.28 7.05
C MET A 147 14.64 -1.26 6.79
N ASN A 148 14.71 -2.33 7.57
CA ASN A 148 15.58 -3.47 7.30
C ASN A 148 14.77 -4.57 6.61
N ASP A 149 15.11 -4.82 5.35
CA ASP A 149 14.60 -5.93 4.55
C ASP A 149 15.50 -7.17 4.66
#